data_AF-A0A847ZYI9-F1
#
_entry.id   AF-A0A847ZYI9-F1
#
_cell.length_a   1.000
_cell.length_b   1.000
_cell.length_c   1.000
_cell.angle_alpha   90.00
_cell.angle_beta   90.00
_cell.angle_gamma   90.00
#
_symmetry.space_group_name_H-M   'P 1'
#
loop_
_entity.id
_entity.type
_entity.pdbx_description
1 polymer ?
#
loop_
_entity_poly.entity_id
_entity_poly.type
_entity_poly.pdbx_seq_one_letter_code
_entity_poly.pdbx_strand_id
1 'polypeptide(L)'
;MQDAGDYKQPPSGVVRSALVGMILGIDATALCLALATTCFSGALVAGLGLATGLFLFGSVLATRALYHFGGFRQPLAISQDTTISVLAPAVVLAASAVAGTADAKVATALAVIGTSAVVSGIVFWGVGRLGWGRLVRMFPYPVAAGFLASSGYLLVYTAVSILTGQTQLADMLQTLGNPLVQLRLLPAVFMALAMVAALRLWAGSLPVLAIVFLAMTGFYAALLTSGVSLEGARELGLLPRVSAAG
;
A
#
# COMPACT_ATOMS: atom_id res chain seq x y z
N MET A 1 -22.23 24.92 -24.88
CA MET A 1 -22.70 23.67 -25.51
C MET A 1 -22.15 23.62 -26.92
N GLN A 2 -20.96 23.04 -27.11
CA GLN A 2 -20.42 22.52 -28.38
C GLN A 2 -19.02 21.96 -28.08
N ASP A 3 -18.63 20.93 -28.82
CA ASP A 3 -17.42 20.09 -28.69
C ASP A 3 -17.40 19.03 -27.56
N ALA A 4 -18.46 18.22 -27.51
CA ALA A 4 -18.28 16.81 -27.17
C ALA A 4 -17.77 16.10 -28.44
N GLY A 5 -16.47 16.17 -28.68
CA GLY A 5 -15.82 15.42 -29.75
C GLY A 5 -16.20 13.95 -29.65
N ASP A 6 -16.76 13.42 -30.74
CA ASP A 6 -16.99 12.01 -30.99
C ASP A 6 -15.64 11.28 -30.93
N TYR A 7 -15.21 10.95 -29.71
CA TYR A 7 -14.01 10.18 -29.44
C TYR A 7 -14.28 8.73 -29.79
N LYS A 8 -14.27 8.45 -31.10
CA LYS A 8 -14.31 7.11 -31.66
C LYS A 8 -13.20 6.26 -31.05
N GLN A 9 -13.63 5.15 -30.46
CA GLN A 9 -12.81 4.14 -29.82
C GLN A 9 -11.76 3.60 -30.81
N PRO A 10 -10.46 3.53 -30.46
CA PRO A 10 -9.66 2.45 -31.03
C PRO A 10 -10.20 1.15 -30.41
N PRO A 11 -10.52 0.11 -31.21
CA PRO A 11 -11.00 -1.15 -30.68
C PRO A 11 -9.86 -1.82 -29.92
N SER A 12 -9.72 -1.55 -28.62
CA SER A 12 -9.03 -2.48 -27.74
C SER A 12 -10.00 -3.62 -27.52
N GLY A 13 -9.82 -4.73 -28.26
CA GLY A 13 -10.67 -5.90 -28.12
C GLY A 13 -10.84 -6.29 -26.65
N VAL A 14 -11.99 -6.84 -26.29
CA VAL A 14 -12.34 -7.23 -24.90
C VAL A 14 -11.18 -7.92 -24.18
N VAL A 15 -10.43 -8.74 -24.92
CA VAL A 15 -9.20 -9.42 -24.47
C VAL A 15 -8.13 -8.44 -23.96
N ARG A 16 -7.81 -7.38 -24.71
CA ARG A 16 -6.79 -6.39 -24.30
C ARG A 16 -7.21 -5.62 -23.05
N SER A 17 -8.47 -5.24 -22.95
CA SER A 17 -9.00 -4.57 -21.75
C SER A 17 -9.01 -5.49 -20.54
N ALA A 18 -9.36 -6.76 -20.73
CA ALA A 18 -9.29 -7.79 -19.69
C ALA A 18 -7.85 -8.01 -19.20
N LEU A 19 -6.86 -8.08 -20.11
CA LEU A 19 -5.45 -8.21 -19.76
C LEU A 19 -4.93 -7.01 -18.98
N VAL A 20 -5.27 -5.79 -19.39
CA VAL A 20 -4.89 -4.56 -18.67
C VAL A 20 -5.52 -4.55 -17.28
N GLY A 21 -6.81 -4.88 -17.16
CA GLY A 21 -7.49 -4.99 -15.87
C GLY A 21 -6.89 -6.05 -14.96
N MET A 22 -6.46 -7.20 -15.51
CA MET A 22 -5.79 -8.25 -14.76
C MET A 22 -4.43 -7.79 -14.22
N ILE A 23 -3.61 -7.16 -15.06
CA ILE A 23 -2.30 -6.64 -14.65
C ILE A 23 -2.45 -5.60 -13.53
N LEU A 24 -3.38 -4.65 -13.70
CA LEU A 24 -3.65 -3.61 -12.71
C LEU A 24 -4.28 -4.16 -11.44
N GLY A 25 -5.10 -5.21 -11.54
CA GLY A 25 -5.66 -5.90 -10.39
C GLY A 25 -4.58 -6.59 -9.56
N ILE A 26 -3.64 -7.28 -10.20
CA ILE A 26 -2.49 -7.90 -9.54
C ILE A 26 -1.65 -6.82 -8.83
N ASP A 27 -1.34 -5.72 -9.52
CA ASP A 27 -0.61 -4.60 -8.94
C ASP A 27 -1.35 -3.99 -7.73
N ALA A 28 -2.65 -3.75 -7.85
CA ALA A 28 -3.48 -3.25 -6.76
C ALA A 28 -3.52 -4.20 -5.56
N THR A 29 -3.48 -5.52 -5.77
CA THR A 29 -3.45 -6.49 -4.65
C THR A 29 -2.14 -6.42 -3.87
N ALA A 30 -1.00 -6.32 -4.56
CA ALA A 30 0.29 -6.15 -3.92
C ALA A 30 0.35 -4.83 -3.15
N LEU A 31 -0.16 -3.74 -3.74
CA LEU A 31 -0.22 -2.45 -3.09
C LEU A 31 -1.13 -2.47 -1.84
N CYS A 32 -2.33 -3.04 -1.93
CA CYS A 32 -3.26 -3.10 -0.80
C CYS A 32 -2.65 -3.88 0.38
N LEU A 33 -1.98 -5.00 0.12
CA LEU A 33 -1.27 -5.76 1.15
C LEU A 33 -0.12 -4.96 1.76
N ALA A 34 0.67 -4.26 0.94
CA ALA A 34 1.75 -3.41 1.42
C ALA A 34 1.22 -2.28 2.32
N LEU A 35 0.18 -1.58 1.90
CA LEU A 35 -0.45 -0.50 2.66
C LEU A 35 -1.11 -1.00 3.96
N ALA A 36 -1.73 -2.17 3.92
CA ALA A 36 -2.27 -2.80 5.13
C ALA A 36 -1.15 -3.14 6.11
N THR A 37 -0.02 -3.66 5.63
CA THR A 37 1.15 -3.98 6.47
C THR A 37 1.74 -2.73 7.12
N THR A 38 1.76 -1.60 6.41
CA THR A 38 2.20 -0.30 6.94
C THR A 38 1.37 0.15 8.16
N CYS A 39 0.05 -0.10 8.16
CA CYS A 39 -0.84 0.29 9.26
C CYS A 39 -1.01 -0.80 10.34
N PHE A 40 -0.99 -2.08 9.97
CA PHE A 40 -1.34 -3.23 10.81
C PHE A 40 -0.14 -4.13 11.04
N SER A 41 0.88 -3.59 11.70
CA SER A 41 2.08 -4.31 12.14
C SER A 41 2.18 -4.35 13.67
N GLY A 42 3.09 -5.17 14.21
CA GLY A 42 3.31 -5.30 15.64
C GLY A 42 2.04 -5.69 16.41
N ALA A 43 1.59 -4.84 17.33
CA ALA A 43 0.41 -5.08 18.16
C ALA A 43 -0.92 -5.14 17.37
N LEU A 44 -0.94 -4.66 16.12
CA LEU A 44 -2.11 -4.67 15.25
C LEU A 44 -2.10 -5.80 14.21
N VAL A 45 -1.10 -6.69 14.24
CA VAL A 45 -0.92 -7.72 13.20
C VAL A 45 -2.13 -8.65 13.05
N ALA A 46 -2.90 -8.87 14.12
CA ALA A 46 -4.14 -9.65 14.08
C ALA A 46 -5.18 -9.08 13.11
N GLY A 47 -5.16 -7.75 12.88
CA GLY A 47 -6.05 -7.07 11.94
C GLY A 47 -5.58 -7.04 10.49
N LEU A 48 -4.38 -7.55 10.19
CA LEU A 48 -3.76 -7.41 8.86
C LEU A 48 -4.60 -8.02 7.74
N GLY A 49 -5.16 -9.21 7.95
CA GLY A 49 -6.03 -9.88 6.97
C GLY A 49 -7.31 -9.09 6.70
N LEU A 50 -7.99 -8.65 7.75
CA LEU A 50 -9.20 -7.83 7.65
C LEU A 50 -8.93 -6.49 6.96
N ALA A 51 -7.85 -5.81 7.33
CA ALA A 51 -7.45 -4.54 6.73
C ALA A 51 -7.12 -4.70 5.23
N THR A 52 -6.39 -5.75 4.86
CA THR A 52 -6.08 -6.07 3.46
C THR A 52 -7.37 -6.30 2.67
N GLY A 53 -8.30 -7.10 3.20
CA GLY A 53 -9.61 -7.33 2.59
C GLY A 53 -10.41 -6.04 2.42
N LEU A 54 -10.38 -5.15 3.42
CA LEU A 54 -11.09 -3.87 3.37
C LEU A 54 -10.50 -2.91 2.33
N PHE A 55 -9.17 -2.86 2.19
CA PHE A 55 -8.50 -2.04 1.17
C PHE A 55 -8.78 -2.54 -0.25
N LEU A 56 -8.77 -3.86 -0.45
CA LEU A 56 -9.15 -4.49 -1.72
C LEU A 56 -10.61 -4.18 -2.05
N PHE A 57 -11.52 -4.42 -1.11
CA PHE A 57 -12.95 -4.18 -1.30
C PHE A 57 -13.23 -2.70 -1.56
N GLY A 58 -12.60 -1.80 -0.81
CA GLY A 58 -12.69 -0.36 -1.01
C GLY A 58 -12.21 0.07 -2.40
N SER A 59 -11.10 -0.50 -2.90
CA SER A 59 -10.58 -0.22 -4.25
C SER A 59 -11.55 -0.70 -5.34
N VAL A 60 -12.17 -1.87 -5.16
CA VAL A 60 -13.21 -2.39 -6.09
C VAL A 60 -14.42 -1.47 -6.10
N LEU A 61 -14.94 -1.08 -4.93
CA LEU A 61 -16.09 -0.17 -4.83
C LEU A 61 -15.79 1.20 -5.42
N ALA A 62 -14.63 1.78 -5.11
CA ALA A 62 -14.21 3.07 -5.63
C ALA A 62 -14.04 3.04 -7.15
N THR A 63 -13.41 1.98 -7.69
CA THR A 63 -13.26 1.81 -9.14
C THR A 63 -14.62 1.65 -9.82
N ARG A 64 -15.53 0.89 -9.22
CA ARG A 64 -16.89 0.71 -9.73
C ARG A 64 -17.68 2.02 -9.71
N ALA A 65 -17.59 2.80 -8.64
CA ALA A 65 -18.21 4.11 -8.55
C ALA A 65 -17.65 5.07 -9.61
N LEU A 66 -16.33 5.09 -9.79
CA LEU A 66 -15.66 5.92 -10.78
C LEU A 66 -16.06 5.55 -12.22
N TYR A 67 -16.27 4.26 -12.48
CA TYR A 67 -16.77 3.77 -13.76
C TYR A 67 -18.17 4.29 -14.10
N HIS A 68 -19.07 4.32 -13.12
CA HIS A 68 -20.44 4.79 -13.34
C HIS A 68 -20.59 6.31 -13.33
N PHE A 69 -19.85 7.00 -12.47
CA PHE A 69 -20.08 8.42 -12.17
C PHE A 69 -18.95 9.36 -12.59
N GLY A 70 -17.75 8.86 -12.87
CA GLY A 70 -16.55 9.68 -13.00
C GLY A 70 -16.31 10.27 -14.39
N GLY A 71 -16.87 9.69 -15.45
CA GLY A 71 -16.64 10.14 -16.83
C GLY A 71 -15.20 9.92 -17.35
N PHE A 72 -14.39 9.13 -16.65
CA PHE A 72 -13.01 8.81 -17.03
C PHE A 72 -12.97 7.66 -18.05
N ARG A 73 -12.05 7.74 -19.02
CA ARG A 73 -11.87 6.70 -20.06
C ARG A 73 -11.41 5.36 -19.50
N GLN A 74 -10.56 5.39 -18.47
CA GLN A 74 -10.01 4.22 -17.79
C GLN A 74 -10.09 4.46 -16.28
N PRO A 75 -11.26 4.20 -15.67
CA PRO A 75 -11.48 4.44 -14.26
C PRO A 75 -10.72 3.40 -13.44
N LEU A 76 -9.78 3.86 -12.61
CA LEU A 76 -9.06 3.06 -11.64
C LEU A 76 -8.95 3.88 -10.36
N ALA A 77 -9.46 3.33 -9.27
CA ALA A 77 -9.33 3.92 -7.95
C ALA A 77 -8.78 2.86 -7.00
N ILE A 78 -7.58 3.12 -6.50
CA ILE A 78 -6.87 2.26 -5.57
C ILE A 78 -6.52 3.07 -4.31
N SER A 79 -6.37 2.36 -3.19
CA SER A 79 -5.82 2.94 -1.96
C SER A 79 -4.48 3.64 -2.25
N GLN A 80 -4.34 4.87 -1.76
CA GLN A 80 -3.18 5.72 -2.05
C GLN A 80 -2.12 5.58 -0.95
N ASP A 81 -0.88 5.35 -1.36
CA ASP A 81 0.28 5.22 -0.50
C ASP A 81 0.56 6.48 0.32
N THR A 82 0.43 7.64 -0.31
CA THR A 82 0.67 8.95 0.30
C THR A 82 -0.34 9.29 1.38
N THR A 83 -1.60 8.86 1.23
CA THR A 83 -2.61 9.04 2.28
C THR A 83 -2.34 8.11 3.46
N ILE A 84 -2.02 6.84 3.17
CA ILE A 84 -1.74 5.85 4.20
C ILE A 84 -0.47 6.17 4.98
N SER A 85 0.58 6.69 4.35
CA SER A 85 1.84 7.05 5.01
C SER A 85 1.64 8.09 6.11
N VAL A 86 0.75 9.06 5.89
CA VAL A 86 0.43 10.11 6.86
C VAL A 86 -0.58 9.62 7.90
N LEU A 87 -1.48 8.72 7.51
CA LEU A 87 -2.52 8.18 8.38
C LEU A 87 -2.00 7.12 9.37
N ALA A 88 -1.01 6.31 8.96
CA ALA A 88 -0.51 5.19 9.76
C ALA A 88 -0.03 5.59 11.18
N PRO A 89 0.74 6.67 11.38
CA PRO A 89 1.12 7.13 12.72
C PRO A 89 -0.10 7.50 13.59
N ALA A 90 -1.11 8.13 13.01
CA ALA A 90 -2.34 8.49 13.72
C ALA A 90 -3.15 7.25 14.14
N VAL A 91 -3.17 6.22 13.28
CA VAL A 91 -3.80 4.92 13.57
C VAL A 91 -3.10 4.24 14.74
N VAL A 92 -1.77 4.18 14.74
CA VAL A 92 -0.98 3.58 15.83
C VAL A 92 -1.18 4.33 17.14
N LEU A 93 -1.19 5.66 17.10
CA LEU A 93 -1.44 6.51 18.27
C LEU A 93 -2.85 6.30 18.84
N ALA A 94 -3.87 6.25 18.00
CA ALA A 94 -5.24 6.01 18.44
C ALA A 94 -5.41 4.60 19.04
N ALA A 95 -4.81 3.59 18.41
CA ALA A 95 -4.86 2.22 18.89
C ALA A 95 -4.07 2.02 20.21
N SER A 96 -2.99 2.78 20.43
CA SER A 96 -2.23 2.71 21.69
C SER A 96 -2.91 3.45 22.84
N ALA A 97 -3.72 4.46 22.55
CA ALA A 97 -4.51 5.19 23.55
C ALA A 97 -5.68 4.38 24.14
N VAL A 98 -6.10 3.30 23.47
CA VAL A 98 -7.19 2.43 23.94
C VAL A 98 -6.62 1.32 24.83
N ALA A 99 -7.07 1.29 26.08
CA ALA A 99 -6.88 0.14 26.96
C ALA A 99 -7.86 -0.97 26.56
N GLY A 100 -7.36 -2.20 26.37
CA GLY A 100 -8.22 -3.33 25.99
C GLY A 100 -7.49 -4.45 25.27
N THR A 101 -8.28 -5.40 24.76
CA THR A 101 -7.82 -6.56 23.98
C THR A 101 -7.22 -6.14 22.63
N ALA A 102 -6.47 -7.04 21.99
CA ALA A 102 -5.94 -6.82 20.63
C ALA A 102 -7.07 -6.48 19.63
N ASP A 103 -8.22 -7.12 19.76
CA ASP A 103 -9.39 -6.86 18.91
C ASP A 103 -9.93 -5.44 19.05
N ALA A 104 -9.96 -4.89 20.28
CA ALA A 104 -10.37 -3.51 20.50
C ALA A 104 -9.43 -2.52 19.80
N LYS A 105 -8.11 -2.77 19.84
CA LYS A 105 -7.10 -1.95 19.16
C LYS A 105 -7.24 -2.02 17.64
N VAL A 106 -7.47 -3.21 17.10
CA VAL A 106 -7.73 -3.42 15.66
C VAL A 106 -9.02 -2.70 15.24
N ALA A 107 -10.09 -2.81 16.02
CA ALA A 107 -11.35 -2.13 15.75
C ALA A 107 -11.19 -0.61 15.76
N THR A 108 -10.46 -0.05 16.73
CA THR A 108 -10.14 1.38 16.77
C THR A 108 -9.34 1.82 15.55
N ALA A 109 -8.33 1.05 15.13
CA ALA A 109 -7.56 1.36 13.94
C ALA A 109 -8.42 1.39 12.68
N LEU A 110 -9.27 0.38 12.49
CA LEU A 110 -10.22 0.33 11.38
C LEU A 110 -11.23 1.48 11.44
N ALA A 111 -11.70 1.86 12.63
CA ALA A 111 -12.60 2.99 12.82
C ALA A 111 -11.93 4.32 12.43
N VAL A 112 -10.68 4.55 12.82
CA VAL A 112 -9.92 5.76 12.44
C VAL A 112 -9.73 5.83 10.93
N ILE A 113 -9.36 4.72 10.29
CA ILE A 113 -9.19 4.68 8.83
C ILE A 113 -10.53 4.89 8.12
N GLY A 114 -11.57 4.18 8.53
CA GLY A 114 -12.91 4.25 7.94
C GLY A 114 -13.55 5.63 8.08
N THR A 115 -13.49 6.22 9.28
CA THR A 115 -14.01 7.58 9.52
C THR A 115 -13.25 8.61 8.70
N SER A 116 -11.92 8.51 8.66
CA SER A 116 -11.08 9.39 7.84
C SER A 116 -11.42 9.28 6.35
N ALA A 117 -11.66 8.07 5.84
CA ALA A 117 -12.08 7.83 4.46
C ALA A 117 -13.47 8.41 4.16
N VAL A 118 -14.46 8.22 5.04
CA VAL A 118 -15.81 8.77 4.88
C VAL A 118 -15.80 10.29 4.89
N VAL A 119 -15.11 10.90 5.87
CA VAL A 119 -14.99 12.36 5.97
C VAL A 119 -14.29 12.92 4.73
N SER A 120 -13.19 12.30 4.29
CA SER A 120 -12.49 12.69 3.06
C SER A 120 -13.40 12.58 1.83
N GLY A 121 -14.18 11.50 1.72
CA GLY A 121 -15.15 11.31 0.64
C GLY A 121 -16.23 12.39 0.60
N ILE A 122 -16.78 12.77 1.76
CA ILE A 122 -17.76 13.86 1.87
C ILE A 122 -17.14 15.20 1.44
N VAL A 123 -15.92 15.50 1.91
CA VAL A 123 -15.20 16.72 1.53
C VAL A 123 -14.91 16.75 0.03
N PHE A 124 -14.39 15.66 -0.54
CA PHE A 124 -14.11 15.58 -1.98
C PHE A 124 -15.38 15.68 -2.84
N TRP A 125 -16.48 15.08 -2.39
CA TRP A 125 -17.77 15.24 -3.04
C TRP A 125 -18.24 16.71 -3.03
N GLY A 126 -18.10 17.40 -1.89
CA GLY A 126 -18.41 18.83 -1.78
C GLY A 126 -17.53 19.70 -2.68
N VAL A 127 -16.22 19.49 -2.67
CA VAL A 127 -15.25 20.19 -3.55
C VAL A 127 -15.58 19.96 -5.03
N GLY A 128 -15.94 18.74 -5.41
CA GLY A 128 -16.38 18.40 -6.76
C GLY A 128 -17.67 19.14 -7.14
N ARG A 129 -18.65 19.19 -6.24
CA ARG A 129 -19.94 19.85 -6.47
C ARG A 129 -19.81 21.37 -6.62
N LEU A 130 -18.88 21.99 -5.89
CA LEU A 130 -18.59 23.43 -5.94
C LEU A 130 -17.69 23.83 -7.11
N GLY A 131 -17.20 22.87 -7.91
CA GLY A 131 -16.30 23.15 -9.04
C GLY A 131 -14.90 23.61 -8.61
N TRP A 132 -14.54 23.41 -7.34
CA TRP A 132 -13.27 23.84 -6.76
C TRP A 132 -12.08 22.97 -7.16
N GLY A 133 -12.31 21.91 -7.96
CA GLY A 133 -11.22 21.13 -8.56
C GLY A 133 -10.25 21.96 -9.41
N ARG A 134 -10.66 23.16 -9.89
CA ARG A 134 -9.76 24.10 -10.57
C ARG A 134 -8.69 24.68 -9.64
N LEU A 135 -8.97 24.79 -8.33
CA LEU A 135 -8.01 25.30 -7.34
C LEU A 135 -6.79 24.38 -7.19
N VAL A 136 -6.98 23.06 -7.36
CA VAL A 136 -5.90 22.07 -7.32
C VAL A 136 -4.83 22.37 -8.38
N ARG A 137 -5.20 22.94 -9.53
CA ARG A 137 -4.24 23.32 -10.59
C ARG A 137 -3.37 24.52 -10.23
N MET A 138 -3.72 25.26 -9.17
CA MET A 138 -2.96 26.43 -8.71
C MET A 138 -1.92 26.06 -7.64
N PHE A 139 -1.82 24.79 -7.24
CA PHE A 139 -0.84 24.36 -6.25
C PHE A 139 0.58 24.57 -6.78
N PRO A 140 1.44 25.33 -6.07
CA PRO A 140 2.82 25.49 -6.46
C PRO A 140 3.55 24.16 -6.44
N TYR A 141 4.39 23.92 -7.44
CA TYR A 141 5.24 22.73 -7.51
C TYR A 141 6.01 22.44 -6.21
N PRO A 142 6.60 23.45 -5.50
CA PRO A 142 7.29 23.20 -4.24
C PRO A 142 6.42 22.56 -3.15
N VAL A 143 5.12 22.89 -3.08
CA VAL A 143 4.21 22.33 -2.07
C VAL A 143 3.93 20.86 -2.34
N ALA A 144 3.63 20.53 -3.61
CA ALA A 144 3.42 19.15 -4.02
C ALA A 144 4.69 18.29 -3.84
N ALA A 145 5.86 18.84 -4.21
CA ALA A 145 7.14 18.17 -4.04
C ALA A 145 7.48 17.91 -2.57
N GLY A 146 7.27 18.90 -1.68
CA GLY A 146 7.52 18.74 -0.24
C GLY A 146 6.59 17.72 0.41
N PHE A 147 5.30 17.73 0.05
CA PHE A 147 4.33 16.74 0.53
C PHE A 147 4.71 15.31 0.10
N LEU A 148 5.06 15.14 -1.19
CA LEU A 148 5.45 13.84 -1.74
C LEU A 148 6.78 13.33 -1.15
N ALA A 149 7.72 14.24 -0.87
CA ALA A 149 8.97 13.89 -0.19
C ALA A 149 8.72 13.43 1.27
N SER A 150 7.82 14.10 1.98
CA SER A 150 7.47 13.74 3.36
C SER A 150 6.72 12.41 3.43
N SER A 151 5.75 12.16 2.53
CA SER A 151 5.06 10.87 2.47
C SER A 151 6.02 9.73 2.14
N GLY A 152 6.93 9.94 1.19
CA GLY A 152 8.00 8.98 0.88
C GLY A 152 8.89 8.67 2.10
N TYR A 153 9.30 9.70 2.85
CA TYR A 153 10.07 9.51 4.09
C TYR A 153 9.28 8.68 5.12
N LEU A 154 7.99 8.98 5.33
CA LEU A 154 7.15 8.24 6.26
C LEU A 154 6.97 6.77 5.87
N LEU A 155 6.86 6.46 4.58
CA LEU A 155 6.82 5.08 4.09
C LEU A 155 8.12 4.33 4.39
N VAL A 156 9.27 4.95 4.10
CA VAL A 156 10.59 4.36 4.38
C VAL A 156 10.78 4.15 5.88
N TYR A 157 10.46 5.17 6.68
CA TYR A 157 10.53 5.09 8.14
C TYR A 157 9.65 3.97 8.70
N THR A 158 8.41 3.84 8.21
CA THR A 158 7.50 2.78 8.66
C THR A 158 8.00 1.40 8.22
N ALA A 159 8.52 1.26 7.00
CA ALA A 159 9.10 0.00 6.53
C ALA A 159 10.30 -0.44 7.40
N VAL A 160 11.22 0.49 7.71
CA VAL A 160 12.36 0.21 8.59
C VAL A 160 11.89 -0.11 10.01
N SER A 161 10.88 0.58 10.52
CA SER A 161 10.26 0.28 11.82
C SER A 161 9.70 -1.14 11.89
N ILE A 162 9.03 -1.60 10.84
CA ILE A 162 8.50 -2.96 10.75
C ILE A 162 9.64 -3.99 10.71
N LEU A 163 10.68 -3.74 9.92
CA LEU A 163 11.80 -4.69 9.76
C LEU A 163 12.66 -4.82 11.02
N THR A 164 12.88 -3.70 11.72
CA THR A 164 13.69 -3.63 12.95
C THR A 164 12.89 -3.97 14.21
N GLY A 165 11.56 -3.81 14.17
CA GLY A 165 10.68 -3.89 15.33
C GLY A 165 10.79 -2.70 16.29
N GLN A 166 11.48 -1.62 15.89
CA GLN A 166 11.74 -0.44 16.71
C GLN A 166 10.98 0.77 16.19
N THR A 167 10.60 1.68 17.07
CA THR A 167 9.91 2.93 16.70
C THR A 167 10.84 4.14 16.75
N GLN A 168 11.86 4.16 17.60
CA GLN A 168 12.80 5.29 17.67
C GLN A 168 13.97 5.11 16.70
N LEU A 169 14.36 6.20 16.02
CA LEU A 169 15.43 6.17 15.02
C LEU A 169 16.79 5.78 15.62
N ALA A 170 17.04 6.17 16.87
CA ALA A 170 18.25 5.77 17.60
C ALA A 170 18.33 4.25 17.80
N ASP A 171 17.21 3.62 18.18
CA ASP A 171 17.14 2.17 18.40
C ASP A 171 17.21 1.39 17.07
N MET A 172 16.60 1.92 16.01
CA MET A 172 16.75 1.37 14.65
C MET A 172 18.23 1.33 14.23
N LEU A 173 18.99 2.38 14.53
CA LEU A 173 20.42 2.44 14.21
C LEU A 173 21.24 1.44 15.03
N GLN A 174 20.94 1.28 16.32
CA GLN A 174 21.63 0.32 17.18
C GLN A 174 21.36 -1.13 16.78
N THR A 175 20.16 -1.43 16.27
CA THR A 175 19.76 -2.78 15.87
C THR A 175 20.31 -3.24 14.51
N LEU A 176 20.93 -2.34 13.72
CA LEU A 176 21.56 -2.67 12.43
C LEU A 176 22.70 -3.70 12.56
N GLY A 177 23.35 -3.78 13.72
CA GLY A 177 24.38 -4.78 14.01
C GLY A 177 23.84 -6.19 14.26
N ASN A 178 22.52 -6.35 14.44
CA ASN A 178 21.92 -7.65 14.73
C ASN A 178 21.80 -8.49 13.44
N PRO A 179 22.38 -9.70 13.38
CA PRO A 179 22.33 -10.56 12.20
C PRO A 179 20.89 -10.92 11.79
N LEU A 180 19.96 -11.01 12.74
CA LEU A 180 18.56 -11.29 12.45
C LEU A 180 17.86 -10.12 11.74
N VAL A 181 18.21 -8.88 12.10
CA VAL A 181 17.71 -7.67 11.43
C VAL A 181 18.30 -7.55 10.03
N GLN A 182 19.59 -7.86 9.87
CA GLN A 182 20.24 -7.87 8.56
C GLN A 182 19.60 -8.88 7.59
N LEU A 183 19.21 -10.06 8.09
CA LEU A 183 18.52 -11.07 7.30
C LEU A 183 17.17 -10.57 6.74
N ARG A 184 16.48 -9.66 7.45
CA ARG A 184 15.23 -9.03 6.98
C ARG A 184 15.47 -7.79 6.12
N LEU A 185 16.48 -7.00 6.48
CA LEU A 185 16.76 -5.71 5.85
C LEU A 185 17.46 -5.85 4.49
N LEU A 186 18.41 -6.78 4.35
CA LEU A 186 19.19 -6.94 3.12
C LEU A 186 18.30 -7.30 1.91
N PRO A 187 17.37 -8.28 1.99
CA PRO A 187 16.46 -8.58 0.90
C PRO A 187 15.52 -7.40 0.59
N ALA A 188 15.06 -6.68 1.62
CA ALA A 188 14.19 -5.52 1.44
C ALA A 188 14.90 -4.37 0.71
N VAL A 189 16.14 -4.05 1.09
CA VAL A 189 16.96 -3.03 0.41
C VAL A 189 17.28 -3.46 -1.02
N PHE A 190 17.66 -4.72 -1.23
CA PHE A 190 17.91 -5.26 -2.56
C PHE A 190 16.67 -5.12 -3.45
N MET A 191 15.49 -5.51 -2.95
CA MET A 191 14.23 -5.40 -3.68
C MET A 191 13.89 -3.93 -3.98
N ALA A 192 14.08 -3.02 -3.03
CA ALA A 192 13.84 -1.59 -3.22
C ALA A 192 14.75 -1.01 -4.32
N LEU A 193 16.06 -1.32 -4.29
CA LEU A 193 17.01 -0.86 -5.30
C LEU A 193 16.71 -1.47 -6.69
N ALA A 194 16.39 -2.76 -6.73
CA ALA A 194 15.98 -3.43 -7.97
C ALA A 194 14.73 -2.79 -8.57
N MET A 195 13.73 -2.46 -7.73
CA MET A 195 12.51 -1.80 -8.16
C MET A 195 12.79 -0.39 -8.71
N VAL A 196 13.61 0.40 -8.02
CA VAL A 196 14.01 1.74 -8.48
C VAL A 196 14.77 1.65 -9.81
N ALA A 197 15.68 0.69 -9.95
CA ALA A 197 16.42 0.48 -11.19
C ALA A 197 15.46 0.10 -12.34
N ALA A 198 14.56 -0.85 -12.13
CA ALA A 198 13.60 -1.27 -13.14
C ALA A 198 12.66 -0.14 -13.59
N LEU A 199 12.15 0.66 -12.64
CA LEU A 199 11.31 1.83 -12.96
C LEU A 199 12.05 2.90 -13.74
N ARG A 200 13.39 2.95 -13.65
CA ARG A 200 14.25 3.88 -14.43
C ARG A 200 14.65 3.31 -15.79
N LEU A 201 14.77 1.99 -15.91
CA LEU A 201 15.27 1.32 -17.11
C LEU A 201 14.14 0.93 -18.09
N TRP A 202 12.93 0.68 -17.59
CA TRP A 202 11.84 0.13 -18.38
C TRP A 202 10.53 0.91 -18.17
N ALA A 203 9.76 1.07 -19.26
CA ALA A 203 8.45 1.69 -19.23
C ALA A 203 7.33 0.64 -19.11
N GLY A 204 6.27 0.98 -18.39
CA GLY A 204 5.09 0.12 -18.19
C GLY A 204 5.10 -0.60 -16.83
N SER A 205 4.03 -1.36 -16.57
CA SER A 205 3.82 -2.08 -15.30
C SER A 205 4.50 -3.45 -15.23
N LEU A 206 4.89 -4.03 -16.38
CA LEU A 206 5.50 -5.35 -16.45
C LEU A 206 6.78 -5.50 -15.58
N PRO A 207 7.70 -4.52 -15.53
CA PRO A 207 8.86 -4.57 -14.64
C PRO A 207 8.54 -4.76 -13.17
N VAL A 208 7.51 -4.06 -12.68
CA VAL A 208 7.07 -4.12 -11.29
C VAL A 208 6.58 -5.53 -10.98
N LEU A 209 5.68 -6.05 -11.84
CA LEU A 209 5.16 -7.42 -11.69
C LEU A 209 6.27 -8.47 -11.75
N ALA A 210 7.22 -8.32 -12.68
CA ALA A 210 8.35 -9.24 -12.83
C ALA A 210 9.24 -9.26 -11.60
N ILE A 211 9.58 -8.10 -11.03
CA ILE A 211 10.39 -8.02 -9.80
C ILE A 211 9.67 -8.61 -8.62
N VAL A 212 8.38 -8.29 -8.43
CA VAL A 212 7.60 -8.87 -7.33
C VAL A 212 7.55 -10.40 -7.46
N PHE A 213 7.30 -10.91 -8.67
CA PHE A 213 7.27 -12.34 -8.92
C PHE A 213 8.63 -13.02 -8.68
N LEU A 214 9.72 -12.41 -9.16
CA LEU A 214 11.09 -12.88 -8.94
C LEU A 214 11.49 -12.85 -7.47
N ALA A 215 11.11 -11.80 -6.73
CA ALA A 215 11.37 -11.70 -5.30
C ALA A 215 10.61 -12.78 -4.53
N MET A 216 9.33 -13.01 -4.87
CA MET A 216 8.51 -14.03 -4.24
C MET A 216 9.06 -15.44 -4.51
N THR A 217 9.32 -15.76 -5.78
CA THR A 217 9.88 -17.07 -6.17
C THR A 217 11.29 -17.28 -5.61
N GLY A 218 12.15 -16.26 -5.64
CA GLY A 218 13.49 -16.29 -5.07
C GLY A 218 13.49 -16.50 -3.56
N PHE A 219 12.56 -15.90 -2.83
CA PHE A 219 12.41 -16.12 -1.39
C PHE A 219 12.08 -17.59 -1.07
N TYR A 220 11.09 -18.18 -1.73
CA TYR A 220 10.74 -19.59 -1.50
C TYR A 220 11.85 -20.55 -1.97
N ALA A 221 12.53 -20.23 -3.07
CA ALA A 221 13.70 -21.01 -3.52
C ALA A 221 14.84 -20.98 -2.48
N ALA A 222 15.14 -19.82 -1.89
CA ALA A 222 16.13 -19.68 -0.83
C ALA A 222 15.73 -20.45 0.45
N LEU A 223 14.44 -20.51 0.76
CA LEU A 223 13.93 -21.29 1.88
C LEU A 223 14.13 -22.79 1.66
N LEU A 224 13.86 -23.27 0.45
CA LEU A 224 14.06 -24.68 0.06
C LEU A 224 15.54 -25.08 0.10
N THR A 225 16.44 -24.23 -0.41
CA THR A 225 17.88 -24.54 -0.44
C THR A 225 18.56 -24.43 0.93
N SER A 226 18.04 -23.59 1.82
CA SER A 226 18.53 -23.47 3.21
C SER A 226 17.99 -24.54 4.15
N GLY A 227 17.03 -25.37 3.71
CA GLY A 227 16.42 -26.42 4.53
C GLY A 227 15.55 -25.88 5.67
N VAL A 228 15.21 -24.59 5.66
CA VAL A 228 14.37 -23.96 6.68
C VAL A 228 12.91 -24.32 6.42
N SER A 229 12.23 -24.90 7.42
CA SER A 229 10.79 -25.18 7.30
C SER A 229 9.98 -23.87 7.27
N LEU A 230 8.73 -23.94 6.77
CA LEU A 230 7.81 -22.79 6.81
C LEU A 230 7.58 -22.31 8.24
N GLU A 231 7.49 -23.23 9.20
CA GLU A 231 7.41 -22.93 10.63
C GLU A 231 8.68 -22.22 11.13
N GLY A 232 9.87 -22.70 10.76
CA GLY A 232 11.14 -22.03 11.09
C GLY A 232 11.23 -20.62 10.51
N ALA A 233 10.73 -20.41 9.28
CA ALA A 233 10.65 -19.08 8.67
C ALA A 233 9.71 -18.13 9.44
N ARG A 234 8.60 -18.65 9.99
CA ARG A 234 7.69 -17.88 10.86
C ARG A 234 8.30 -17.58 12.23
N GLU A 235 9.08 -18.50 12.79
CA GLU A 235 9.82 -18.27 14.04
C GLU A 235 10.88 -17.18 13.88
N LEU A 236 11.60 -17.19 12.75
CA LEU A 236 12.56 -16.16 12.37
C LEU A 236 11.90 -14.82 11.99
N GLY A 237 10.57 -14.75 11.93
CA GLY A 237 9.80 -13.56 11.54
C GLY A 237 10.01 -13.15 10.08
N LEU A 238 10.37 -14.10 9.22
CA LEU A 238 10.43 -13.92 7.76
C LEU A 238 9.05 -14.05 7.11
N LEU A 239 8.17 -14.83 7.73
CA LEU A 239 6.76 -14.97 7.34
C LEU A 239 5.84 -14.52 8.48
N PRO A 240 4.69 -13.89 8.16
CA PRO A 240 3.66 -13.64 9.16
C PRO A 240 3.23 -14.93 9.85
N ARG A 241 3.01 -14.89 11.17
CA ARG A 241 2.42 -16.01 11.90
C ARG A 241 0.96 -16.13 11.49
N VAL A 242 0.64 -17.20 10.78
CA VAL A 242 -0.74 -17.52 10.46
C VAL A 242 -1.35 -18.12 11.73
N SER A 243 -2.26 -17.38 12.36
CA SER A 243 -3.16 -17.94 13.38
C SER A 243 -3.91 -19.11 12.75
N ALA A 244 -3.94 -20.28 13.38
CA ALA A 244 -4.72 -21.43 12.92
C ALA A 244 -6.25 -21.21 13.00
N ALA A 245 -6.70 -19.98 13.24
CA ALA A 245 -8.10 -19.57 13.18
C ALA A 245 -8.23 -18.34 12.27
N GLY A 246 -8.90 -18.52 11.13
CA GLY A 246 -9.38 -17.46 10.22
C GLY A 246 -8.61 -17.33 8.93
#